data_AF-A0A0G1WAW5-F1
#
_entry.id   AF-A0A0G1WAW5-F1
#
_cell.length_a   1.000
_cell.length_b   1.000
_cell.length_c   1.000
_cell.angle_alpha   90.00
_cell.angle_beta   90.00
_cell.angle_gamma   90.00
#
_symmetry.space_group_name_H-M   'P 1'
#
loop_
_entity.id
_entity.type
_entity.pdbx_description
1 polymer ?
#
loop_
_entity_poly.entity_id
_entity_poly.type
_entity_poly.pdbx_seq_one_letter_code
_entity_poly.pdbx_strand_id
1 'polypeptide(L)' 'MKQQAAQVYFSFPIYLEIKHLAESEGKTFAGLVREEMEKLLKKKNKGKKSLADLPTHSWPETDKTLSQHVDDIIYKKDW' A
#
# COMPACT_ATOMS: atom_id res chain seq x y z
N MET A 1 -15.70 -0.22 6.19
CA MET A 1 -15.22 0.25 4.86
C MET A 1 -15.63 -0.78 3.82
N LYS A 2 -16.31 -0.39 2.72
CA LYS A 2 -16.60 -1.30 1.62
C LYS A 2 -15.31 -1.50 0.82
N GLN A 3 -14.79 -2.72 0.75
CA GLN A 3 -13.63 -3.02 -0.09
C GLN A 3 -14.06 -2.93 -1.56
N GLN A 4 -13.53 -1.96 -2.30
CA GLN A 4 -13.70 -1.90 -3.75
C GLN A 4 -12.75 -2.92 -4.38
N ALA A 5 -13.30 -3.85 -5.16
CA ALA A 5 -12.49 -4.73 -5.98
C ALA A 5 -11.84 -3.89 -7.09
N ALA A 6 -10.50 -3.83 -7.11
CA ALA A 6 -9.77 -3.23 -8.22
C ALA A 6 -9.86 -4.16 -9.43
N GLN A 7 -10.28 -3.62 -10.58
CA GLN A 7 -10.20 -4.34 -11.86
C GLN A 7 -8.83 -4.07 -12.48
N VAL A 8 -8.12 -5.14 -12.85
CA VAL A 8 -6.81 -5.07 -13.49
C VAL A 8 -6.89 -5.79 -14.82
N TYR A 9 -6.44 -5.13 -15.88
CA TYR A 9 -6.41 -5.69 -17.22
C TYR A 9 -5.06 -6.34 -17.49
N PHE A 10 -5.09 -7.58 -17.98
CA PHE A 10 -3.92 -8.31 -18.46
C PHE A 10 -4.09 -8.56 -19.95
N SER A 11 -3.01 -8.47 -20.72
CA SER A 11 -3.04 -8.98 -22.10
C SER A 11 -3.30 -10.49 -22.10
N PHE A 12 -3.99 -10.99 -23.11
CA PHE A 12 -4.40 -12.39 -23.20
C PHE A 12 -3.25 -13.42 -23.02
N PRO A 13 -2.05 -13.24 -23.61
CA PRO A 13 -0.93 -14.17 -23.40
C PRO A 13 -0.48 -14.24 -21.94
N ILE A 14 -0.32 -13.09 -21.30
CA ILE A 14 0.08 -12.97 -19.88
C ILE A 14 -0.97 -13.62 -18.97
N TYR A 15 -2.26 -13.41 -19.27
CA TYR A 15 -3.33 -14.05 -18.51
C TYR A 15 -3.22 -15.58 -18.54
N LEU A 16 -2.97 -16.17 -19.72
CA LEU A 16 -2.81 -17.61 -19.88
C LEU A 16 -1.61 -18.14 -19.10
N GLU A 17 -0.47 -17.46 -19.18
CA GLU A 17 0.74 -17.84 -18.44
C GLU A 17 0.49 -17.85 -16.93
N ILE A 18 -0.10 -16.79 -16.39
CA ILE A 18 -0.42 -16.70 -14.95
C ILE A 18 -1.44 -17.78 -14.55
N LYS A 19 -2.42 -18.06 -15.41
CA LYS A 19 -3.43 -19.09 -15.15
C LYS A 19 -2.80 -20.48 -15.08
N HIS A 20 -1.96 -20.84 -16.04
CA HIS A 20 -1.26 -22.12 -16.04
C HIS A 20 -0.33 -22.27 -14.83
N LEU A 21 0.38 -21.20 -14.47
CA LEU A 21 1.21 -21.19 -13.28
C LEU A 21 0.37 -21.42 -12.01
N ALA A 22 -0.76 -20.73 -11.87
CA ALA A 22 -1.67 -20.90 -10.73
C ALA A 22 -2.21 -22.34 -10.64
N GLU A 23 -2.60 -22.93 -11.77
CA GLU A 23 -3.04 -24.34 -11.84
C GLU A 23 -1.93 -25.29 -11.42
N SER A 24 -0.69 -25.07 -11.88
CA SER A 24 0.46 -25.91 -11.51
C SER A 24 0.83 -25.84 -10.03
N GLU A 25 0.56 -24.71 -9.38
CA GLU A 25 0.78 -24.50 -7.94
C GLU A 25 -0.43 -24.88 -7.07
N GLY A 26 -1.53 -25.34 -7.67
CA GLY A 26 -2.77 -25.64 -6.95
C GLY A 26 -3.43 -24.40 -6.33
N LYS A 27 -3.18 -23.21 -6.88
CA LYS A 27 -3.67 -21.92 -6.39
C LYS A 27 -4.76 -21.36 -7.30
N THR A 28 -5.57 -20.47 -6.75
CA THR A 28 -6.46 -19.65 -7.59
C THR A 28 -5.65 -18.55 -8.29
N PHE A 29 -6.07 -18.15 -9.48
CA PHE A 29 -5.46 -17.03 -10.22
C PHE A 29 -5.30 -15.77 -9.35
N ALA A 30 -6.38 -15.38 -8.66
CA ALA A 30 -6.36 -14.22 -7.77
C ALA A 30 -5.43 -14.41 -6.56
N GLY A 31 -5.32 -15.63 -6.05
CA GLY A 31 -4.39 -15.97 -4.98
C GLY A 31 -2.94 -15.78 -5.40
N LEU A 32 -2.56 -16.31 -6.57
CA LEU A 32 -1.21 -16.17 -7.12
C LEU A 32 -0.86 -14.70 -7.36
N VAL A 33 -1.76 -13.95 -8.01
CA VAL A 33 -1.55 -12.51 -8.26
C VAL A 33 -1.37 -11.73 -6.97
N ARG A 34 -2.16 -12.05 -5.93
CA ARG A 34 -2.05 -11.40 -4.61
C ARG A 34 -0.69 -11.68 -3.98
N GLU A 35 -0.25 -12.93 -3.95
CA GLU A 35 1.03 -13.31 -3.35
C GLU A 35 2.21 -12.60 -4.02
N GLU A 36 2.23 -12.56 -5.35
CA GLU A 36 3.29 -11.88 -6.10
C GLU A 36 3.29 -10.38 -5.87
N MET A 37 2.11 -9.75 -5.82
CA MET A 37 2.01 -8.33 -5.46
C MET A 37 2.45 -8.06 -4.04
N GLU A 38 2.11 -8.92 -3.07
CA GLU A 38 2.59 -8.77 -1.71
C GLU A 38 4.11 -8.87 -1.61
N LYS A 39 4.74 -9.82 -2.33
CA LYS A 39 6.21 -9.94 -2.39
C LYS A 39 6.85 -8.67 -2.96
N LEU A 40 6.30 -8.13 -4.05
CA LEU A 40 6.79 -6.89 -4.65
C LEU A 40 6.62 -5.68 -3.72
N LEU A 41 5.46 -5.55 -3.07
CA LEU A 41 5.21 -4.49 -2.10
C LEU A 41 6.12 -4.59 -0.88
N LYS A 42 6.31 -5.80 -0.33
CA LYS A 42 7.26 -6.04 0.77
C LYS A 42 8.69 -5.69 0.36
N LYS A 43 9.12 -6.06 -0.85
CA LYS A 43 10.44 -5.70 -1.38
C LYS A 43 10.59 -4.18 -1.55
N LYS A 44 9.58 -3.50 -2.08
CA LYS A 44 9.56 -2.02 -2.26
C LYS A 44 9.54 -1.28 -0.93
N ASN A 45 8.91 -1.85 0.09
CA ASN A 45 8.81 -1.27 1.43
C ASN A 45 9.97 -1.68 2.35
N LYS A 46 10.85 -2.60 1.92
CA LYS A 46 12.05 -2.99 2.68
C LYS A 46 12.97 -1.76 2.80
N GLY A 47 12.98 -1.15 3.98
CA GLY A 47 13.74 0.07 4.28
C GLY A 47 12.90 1.33 4.51
N LYS A 48 11.59 1.28 4.26
CA LYS A 48 10.67 2.33 4.73
C LYS A 48 10.28 2.02 6.17
N LYS A 49 10.44 2.99 7.09
CA LYS A 49 9.89 2.89 8.44
C LYS A 49 8.39 2.62 8.33
N SER A 50 7.87 1.66 9.08
CA SER A 50 6.42 1.51 9.21
C SER A 50 5.84 2.81 9.73
N LEU A 51 4.60 3.15 9.37
CA LEU A 51 3.89 4.25 10.03
C LEU A 51 3.86 4.06 11.56
N ALA A 52 3.83 2.80 12.01
CA ALA A 52 3.93 2.44 13.43
C ALA A 52 5.32 2.69 14.05
N ASP A 53 6.37 2.76 13.23
CA ASP A 53 7.75 3.04 13.67
C ASP A 53 8.07 4.54 13.63
N LEU A 54 7.13 5.38 13.16
CA LEU A 54 7.29 6.82 13.20
C LEU A 54 6.96 7.34 14.61
N PRO A 55 7.74 8.29 15.15
CA PRO A 55 7.45 8.88 16.44
C PRO A 55 6.05 9.51 16.40
N THR A 56 5.16 8.99 17.25
CA THR A 56 3.83 9.56 17.43
C THR A 56 3.95 10.60 18.55
N HIS A 57 3.78 11.88 18.20
CA HIS A 57 3.73 12.96 19.18
C HIS A 57 2.26 13.28 19.47
N SER A 58 1.91 13.30 20.76
CA SER A 58 0.64 13.85 21.25
C SER A 58 0.90 15.19 21.92
N TRP A 59 0.00 16.15 21.73
CA TRP A 59 0.02 17.44 22.41
C TRP A 59 -1.41 17.81 22.85
N PRO A 60 -1.56 18.73 23.81
CA PRO A 60 -2.87 19.16 24.28
C PRO A 60 -3.65 19.82 23.14
N GLU A 61 -4.94 19.48 22.98
CA GLU A 61 -5.82 20.14 21.98
C GLU A 61 -5.91 21.66 22.19
N THR A 62 -5.62 22.14 23.41
CA THR A 62 -5.59 23.56 23.76
C THR A 62 -4.39 24.31 23.18
N ASP A 63 -3.32 23.61 22.76
CA ASP A 63 -2.16 24.20 22.11
C ASP A 63 -2.43 24.40 20.60
N LYS A 64 -3.31 25.36 20.31
CA LYS A 64 -3.66 25.76 18.94
C LYS A 64 -2.45 26.23 18.14
N THR A 65 -1.46 26.80 18.81
CA THR A 65 -0.22 27.31 18.20
C THR A 65 0.61 26.20 17.57
N LEU A 66 0.78 25.07 18.26
CA LEU A 66 1.54 23.95 17.74
C LEU A 66 0.80 23.23 16.60
N SER A 67 -0.51 23.00 16.75
CA SER A 67 -1.34 22.39 15.69
C SER A 67 -1.29 23.21 14.39
N GLN A 68 -1.48 24.53 14.48
CA GLN A 68 -1.43 25.42 13.32
C GLN A 68 -0.05 25.41 12.64
N HIS A 69 1.04 25.30 13.42
CA HIS A 69 2.40 25.25 12.89
C HIS A 69 2.69 23.93 12.16
N VAL A 70 2.18 22.80 12.68
CA VAL A 70 2.30 21.49 12.03
C VAL A 70 1.50 21.46 10.73
N ASP A 71 0.27 21.96 10.74
CA ASP A 71 -0.58 22.07 9.55
C ASP A 71 0.09 22.96 8.48
N ASP A 72 0.66 24.09 8.88
CA ASP A 72 1.42 24.96 7.98
C ASP A 72 2.60 24.24 7.32
N ILE A 73 3.35 23.42 8.05
CA ILE A 73 4.48 22.67 7.50
C ILE A 73 4.02 21.59 6.51
N ILE A 74 2.91 20.91 6.80
CA ILE A 74 2.38 19.82 5.97
C ILE A 74 1.73 20.36 4.69
N TYR A 75 0.94 21.43 4.79
CA TYR A 75 0.08 21.91 3.71
C TYR A 75 0.59 23.16 2.97
N LYS A 76 1.57 23.90 3.50
CA LYS A 76 2.19 25.04 2.78
C LYS A 76 3.49 24.70 2.06
N LYS A 77 4.04 23.49 2.22
CA LYS A 77 5.15 23.05 1.36
C LYS A 77 4.58 22.57 0.04
N ASP A 78 4.96 23.25 -1.04
CA ASP A 78 4.75 22.78 -2.42
C ASP A 78 5.82 21.72 -2.73
N TRP A 79 5.42 20.45 -2.77
CA TRP A 79 6.23 19.30 -3.23
C TRP A 79 5.48 18.52 -4.28
#